data_AF-Q9F8M4-F1
#
_entry.id   AF-Q9F8M4-F1
#
_cell.length_a   1.000
_cell.length_b   1.000
_cell.length_c   1.000
_cell.angle_alpha   90.00
_cell.angle_beta   90.00
_cell.angle_gamma   90.00
#
_symmetry.space_group_name_H-M   'P 1'
#
loop_
_entity.id
_entity.type
_entity.pdbx_description
1 polymer ?
#
loop_
_entity_poly.entity_id
_entity_poly.type
_entity_poly.pdbx_seq_one_letter_code
_entity_poly.pdbx_strand_id
1 'polypeptide(L)'
;GCCELLRGFAVIFRRRSNSQDSRSISRDFVIIDHERNEGLKGLISLVGGKLTTYRLMAEKTGDYIGKLLGIDRKSKTSEIPLTPALAVEEKNRIARRYTVRAPKIEERLKGVTEEKQVLCECEGVTVAEVKEVARWKDTHN
;
A
#
# COMPACT_ATOMS: atom_id res chain seq x y z
N GLY A 1 -27.18 -17.48 -18.98
CA GLY A 1 -27.69 -16.13 -18.69
C GLY A 1 -26.73 -15.46 -17.75
N CYS A 2 -26.41 -14.19 -18.06
CA CYS A 2 -25.69 -13.21 -17.24
C CYS A 2 -24.33 -13.62 -16.64
N CYS A 3 -23.28 -13.15 -17.29
CA CYS A 3 -22.01 -12.83 -16.63
C CYS A 3 -22.32 -11.73 -15.60
N GLU A 4 -22.65 -12.12 -14.38
CA GLU A 4 -23.02 -11.20 -13.31
C GLU A 4 -21.74 -10.52 -12.80
N LEU A 5 -21.70 -9.19 -12.91
CA LEU A 5 -20.56 -8.39 -12.47
C LEU A 5 -20.43 -8.50 -10.95
N LEU A 6 -19.53 -9.38 -10.46
CA LEU A 6 -19.44 -9.69 -9.04
C LEU A 6 -18.92 -8.53 -8.17
N ARG A 7 -17.98 -7.71 -8.67
CA ARG A 7 -17.51 -6.46 -8.02
C ARG A 7 -16.91 -5.49 -9.05
N GLY A 8 -17.09 -4.19 -8.83
CA GLY A 8 -16.44 -3.12 -9.61
C GLY A 8 -15.79 -2.10 -8.68
N PHE A 9 -14.54 -1.72 -8.97
CA PHE A 9 -13.84 -0.66 -8.26
C PHE A 9 -13.40 0.40 -9.27
N ALA A 10 -13.62 1.67 -8.96
CA ALA A 10 -13.14 2.78 -9.76
C ALA A 10 -12.08 3.54 -8.96
N VAL A 11 -10.90 3.74 -9.56
CA VAL A 11 -9.83 4.56 -9.00
C VAL A 11 -9.67 5.79 -9.87
N ILE A 12 -9.63 6.97 -9.24
CA ILE A 12 -9.43 8.23 -9.93
C ILE A 12 -7.93 8.48 -10.06
N PHE A 13 -7.45 8.61 -11.30
CA PHE A 13 -6.08 9.05 -11.59
C PHE A 13 -6.07 10.53 -11.92
N ARG A 14 -5.18 11.29 -11.27
CA ARG A 14 -5.02 12.73 -11.55
C ARG A 14 -4.42 12.93 -12.94
N ARG A 15 -5.16 13.65 -13.79
CA ARG A 15 -4.76 14.00 -15.16
C ARG A 15 -3.92 15.28 -15.16
N ARG A 16 -2.88 15.33 -16.01
CA ARG A 16 -1.99 16.50 -16.13
C ARG A 16 -1.95 17.16 -17.52
N SER A 17 -2.68 16.64 -18.51
CA SER A 17 -2.77 17.22 -19.86
C SER A 17 -4.12 17.90 -20.10
N ASN A 18 -4.07 19.10 -20.70
CA ASN A 18 -5.24 19.87 -21.16
C ASN A 18 -5.76 19.39 -22.54
N SER A 19 -5.07 18.43 -23.17
CA SER A 19 -5.52 17.76 -24.38
C SER A 19 -6.72 16.89 -24.07
N GLN A 20 -7.78 16.88 -24.90
CA GLN A 20 -8.97 16.04 -24.70
C GLN A 20 -8.68 14.53 -24.82
N ASP A 21 -7.53 14.15 -25.37
CA ASP A 21 -7.13 12.75 -25.54
C ASP A 21 -6.71 12.09 -24.22
N SER A 22 -7.59 11.24 -23.69
CA SER A 22 -7.41 10.45 -22.46
C SER A 22 -6.26 9.44 -22.54
N ARG A 23 -5.72 9.17 -23.74
CA ARG A 23 -4.56 8.28 -23.94
C ARG A 23 -3.21 8.98 -23.81
N SER A 24 -3.19 10.31 -23.81
CA SER A 24 -1.98 11.17 -23.73
C SER A 24 -1.60 11.61 -22.31
N ILE A 25 -2.09 10.91 -21.28
CA ILE A 25 -1.75 11.22 -19.89
C ILE A 25 -0.30 10.80 -19.63
N SER A 26 0.60 11.77 -19.41
CA SER A 26 1.93 11.48 -18.86
C SER A 26 1.74 10.79 -17.51
N ARG A 27 2.18 9.53 -17.43
CA ARG A 27 2.09 8.67 -16.23
C ARG A 27 3.36 8.76 -15.39
N ASP A 28 4.22 9.71 -15.71
CA ASP A 28 5.46 9.97 -15.01
C ASP A 28 5.18 10.75 -13.73
N PHE A 29 6.10 10.67 -12.79
CA PHE A 29 6.01 11.41 -11.54
C PHE A 29 6.91 12.64 -11.62
N VAL A 30 6.52 13.70 -10.93
CA VAL A 30 7.32 14.92 -10.81
C VAL A 30 7.36 15.36 -9.36
N ILE A 31 8.54 15.81 -8.94
CA ILE A 31 8.77 16.45 -7.65
C ILE A 31 8.66 17.96 -7.89
N ILE A 32 7.74 18.62 -7.20
CA ILE A 32 7.54 20.06 -7.24
C ILE A 32 8.08 20.64 -5.94
N ASP A 33 9.07 21.51 -6.06
CA ASP A 33 9.61 22.30 -4.96
C ASP A 33 8.91 23.67 -4.93
N HIS A 34 8.16 23.91 -3.86
CA HIS A 34 7.40 25.15 -3.70
C HIS A 34 8.26 26.30 -3.16
N GLU A 35 9.49 26.04 -2.69
CA GLU A 35 10.41 27.10 -2.28
C GLU A 35 10.82 27.94 -3.51
N ARG A 36 11.10 27.28 -4.63
CA ARG A 36 11.51 27.94 -5.89
C ARG A 36 10.38 28.70 -6.58
N ASN A 37 9.15 28.20 -6.47
CA ASN A 37 8.02 28.72 -7.23
C ASN A 37 7.15 29.68 -6.41
N GLU A 38 7.03 29.46 -5.11
CA GLU A 38 6.06 30.12 -4.23
C GLU A 38 6.70 30.67 -2.94
N GLY A 39 8.02 30.49 -2.74
CA GLY A 39 8.73 30.90 -1.53
C GLY A 39 8.40 30.07 -0.29
N LEU A 40 7.66 28.97 -0.44
CA LEU A 40 7.23 28.11 0.66
C LEU A 40 8.31 27.07 0.99
N LYS A 41 9.19 27.42 1.92
CA LYS A 41 10.29 26.56 2.36
C LYS A 41 9.76 25.28 3.03
N GLY A 42 10.33 24.14 2.63
CA GLY A 42 10.03 22.83 3.22
C GLY A 42 8.77 22.15 2.68
N LEU A 43 8.08 22.74 1.71
CA LEU A 43 6.93 22.11 1.05
C LEU A 43 7.36 21.49 -0.29
N ILE A 44 7.25 20.18 -0.38
CA ILE A 44 7.56 19.40 -1.58
C ILE A 44 6.36 18.54 -1.93
N SER A 45 5.87 18.67 -3.17
CA SER A 45 4.75 17.88 -3.67
C SER A 45 5.25 16.81 -4.65
N LEU A 46 4.94 15.55 -4.37
CA LEU A 46 5.11 14.45 -5.31
C LEU A 46 3.79 14.22 -6.06
N VAL A 47 3.78 14.47 -7.36
CA VAL A 47 2.56 14.38 -8.18
C VAL A 47 2.71 13.32 -9.27
N GLY A 48 1.70 12.45 -9.37
CA GLY A 48 1.60 11.43 -10.41
C GLY A 48 2.22 10.09 -10.00
N GLY A 49 2.73 9.38 -11.01
CA GLY A 49 3.37 8.09 -10.84
C GLY A 49 2.43 6.89 -10.68
N LYS A 50 3.01 5.70 -10.83
CA LYS A 50 2.30 4.42 -10.75
C LYS A 50 2.68 3.70 -9.46
N LEU A 51 1.78 2.83 -9.00
CA LEU A 51 2.11 1.90 -7.92
C LEU A 51 3.33 1.06 -8.29
N THR A 52 3.52 0.68 -9.55
CA THR A 52 4.70 -0.09 -9.98
C THR A 52 6.02 0.67 -9.85
N THR A 53 5.98 2.00 -9.83
CA THR A 53 7.18 2.87 -9.74
C THR A 53 7.36 3.47 -8.34
N TYR A 54 6.53 3.12 -7.35
CA TYR A 54 6.53 3.76 -6.04
C TYR A 54 7.89 3.73 -5.32
N ARG A 55 8.62 2.61 -5.41
CA ARG A 55 9.97 2.49 -4.83
C ARG A 55 10.93 3.49 -5.46
N LEU A 56 10.93 3.59 -6.79
CA LEU A 56 11.77 4.56 -7.52
C LEU A 56 11.37 6.00 -7.20
N MET A 57 10.07 6.28 -7.05
CA MET A 57 9.58 7.59 -6.62
C MET A 57 10.07 7.95 -5.23
N ALA A 58 9.99 7.01 -4.28
CA ALA A 58 10.46 7.20 -2.91
C ALA A 58 11.98 7.43 -2.88
N GLU A 59 12.75 6.68 -3.67
CA GLU A 59 14.20 6.85 -3.81
C GLU A 59 14.55 8.24 -4.33
N LYS A 60 13.98 8.67 -5.47
CA LYS A 60 14.24 10.01 -6.04
C LYS A 60 13.80 11.15 -5.12
N THR A 61 12.69 10.97 -4.41
CA THR A 61 12.19 11.96 -3.44
C THR A 61 13.13 12.05 -2.22
N GLY A 62 13.59 10.90 -1.73
CA GLY A 62 14.58 10.82 -0.64
C GLY A 62 15.91 11.46 -1.01
N ASP A 63 16.43 11.20 -2.22
CA ASP A 63 17.66 11.82 -2.72
C ASP A 63 17.52 13.35 -2.80
N TYR A 64 16.35 13.84 -3.21
CA TYR A 64 16.07 15.26 -3.31
C TYR A 64 16.00 15.94 -1.94
N ILE A 65 15.28 15.32 -0.99
CA ILE A 65 15.20 15.79 0.40
C ILE A 65 16.58 15.74 1.09
N GLY A 66 17.35 14.67 0.87
CA GLY A 66 18.70 14.52 1.40
C GLY A 66 19.61 15.67 0.98
N LYS A 67 19.56 16.07 -0.30
CA LYS A 67 20.29 17.25 -0.80
C LYS A 67 19.87 18.54 -0.12
N LEU A 68 18.57 18.75 0.12
CA LEU A 68 18.06 19.95 0.82
C LEU A 68 18.51 20.00 2.28
N LEU A 69 18.62 18.84 2.94
CA LEU A 69 19.03 18.73 4.35
C LEU A 69 20.55 18.57 4.55
N GLY A 70 21.34 18.51 3.47
CA GLY A 70 22.78 18.26 3.55
C GLY A 70 23.15 16.84 4.00
N ILE A 71 22.23 15.88 3.85
CA ILE A 71 22.42 14.48 4.22
C ILE A 71 22.79 13.69 2.97
N ASP A 72 24.02 13.18 2.93
CA ASP A 72 24.48 12.26 1.88
C ASP A 72 24.39 10.80 2.37
N ARG A 73 23.22 10.17 2.15
CA ARG A 73 23.01 8.74 2.43
C ARG A 73 22.38 8.07 1.21
N LYS A 74 22.96 6.96 0.77
CA LYS A 74 22.38 6.11 -0.28
C LYS A 74 21.10 5.43 0.21
N SER A 75 20.08 5.40 -0.65
CA SER A 75 18.85 4.64 -0.41
C SER A 75 19.14 3.14 -0.35
N LYS A 76 18.59 2.46 0.66
CA LYS A 76 18.66 0.98 0.83
C LYS A 76 17.34 0.27 0.50
N THR A 77 16.38 0.99 -0.06
CA THR A 77 15.01 0.48 -0.29
C THR A 77 14.94 -0.67 -1.31
N SER A 78 15.98 -0.86 -2.13
CA SER A 78 16.10 -2.02 -3.02
C SER A 78 16.58 -3.29 -2.33
N GLU A 79 17.26 -3.15 -1.19
CA GLU A 79 17.91 -4.24 -0.47
C GLU A 79 17.06 -4.72 0.71
N ILE A 80 16.28 -3.82 1.31
CA ILE A 80 15.48 -4.11 2.50
C ILE A 80 14.10 -4.61 2.05
N PRO A 81 13.72 -5.87 2.36
CA PRO A 81 12.39 -6.36 2.06
C PRO A 81 11.35 -5.66 2.94
N LEU A 82 10.16 -5.40 2.38
CA LEU A 82 9.07 -4.74 3.11
C LEU A 82 8.60 -5.53 4.33
N THR A 83 8.54 -6.85 4.19
CA THR A 83 8.30 -7.78 5.28
C THR A 83 9.52 -8.69 5.39
N PRO A 84 10.07 -8.93 6.59
CA PRO A 84 11.09 -9.95 6.78
C PRO A 84 10.56 -11.25 6.16
N ALA A 85 11.44 -11.97 5.45
CA ALA A 85 11.10 -13.20 4.75
C ALA A 85 10.58 -14.24 5.74
N LEU A 86 9.28 -14.18 6.03
CA LEU A 86 8.59 -15.35 6.51
C LEU A 86 8.66 -16.32 5.35
N ALA A 87 9.22 -17.50 5.61
CA ALA A 87 8.86 -18.70 4.89
C ALA A 87 7.36 -18.91 5.12
N VAL A 88 6.54 -18.10 4.45
CA VAL A 88 5.11 -18.27 4.40
C VAL A 88 4.96 -19.55 3.62
N GLU A 89 4.65 -20.65 4.32
CA GLU A 89 4.11 -21.80 3.65
C GLU A 89 2.89 -21.32 2.87
N GLU A 90 3.06 -21.19 1.56
CA GLU A 90 2.16 -20.49 0.64
C GLU A 90 0.74 -21.09 0.61
N LYS A 91 0.57 -22.25 1.26
CA LYS A 91 -0.66 -23.02 1.36
C LYS A 91 -1.66 -22.47 2.39
N ASN A 92 -1.27 -21.63 3.34
CA ASN A 92 -2.20 -21.10 4.34
C ASN A 92 -2.78 -19.72 3.94
N ARG A 93 -4.11 -19.64 3.80
CA ARG A 93 -4.87 -18.40 3.50
C ARG A 93 -4.52 -17.26 4.47
N ILE A 94 -4.43 -17.56 5.77
CA ILE A 94 -4.18 -16.55 6.82
C ILE A 94 -2.79 -15.96 6.64
N ALA A 95 -1.78 -16.82 6.41
CA ALA A 95 -0.41 -16.39 6.17
C ALA A 95 -0.28 -15.57 4.87
N ARG A 96 -0.99 -15.95 3.81
CA ARG A 96 -1.05 -15.19 2.55
C ARG A 96 -1.69 -13.81 2.72
N ARG A 97 -2.76 -13.70 3.51
CA ARG A 97 -3.53 -12.46 3.70
C ARG A 97 -2.88 -11.49 4.68
N TYR A 98 -2.28 -12.00 5.75
CA TYR A 98 -1.86 -11.19 6.89
C TYR A 98 -0.35 -11.21 7.15
N THR A 99 0.41 -12.02 6.41
CA THR A 99 1.88 -12.08 6.43
C THR A 99 2.43 -12.15 7.86
N VAL A 100 3.19 -11.14 8.30
CA VAL A 100 3.82 -11.07 9.64
C VAL A 100 2.82 -11.03 10.80
N ARG A 101 1.55 -10.71 10.52
CA ARG A 101 0.49 -10.66 11.52
C ARG A 101 -0.32 -11.96 11.60
N ALA A 102 -0.08 -12.92 10.71
CA ALA A 102 -0.79 -14.20 10.66
C ALA A 102 -0.68 -15.07 11.93
N PRO A 103 0.48 -15.19 12.61
CA PRO A 103 0.61 -16.10 13.75
C PRO A 103 -0.37 -15.82 14.90
N LYS A 104 -0.68 -14.54 15.17
CA LYS A 104 -1.66 -14.16 16.20
C LYS A 104 -3.09 -14.59 15.85
N ILE A 105 -3.44 -14.54 14.57
CA ILE A 105 -4.75 -14.98 14.09
C ILE A 105 -4.84 -16.51 14.16
N GLU A 106 -3.76 -17.22 13.79
CA GLU A 106 -3.69 -18.67 13.87
C GLU A 106 -3.77 -19.18 15.32
N GLU A 107 -3.18 -18.47 16.26
CA GLU A 107 -3.27 -18.79 17.70
C GLU A 107 -4.71 -18.69 18.19
N ARG A 108 -5.43 -17.62 17.84
CA ARG A 108 -6.87 -17.46 18.15
C ARG A 108 -7.72 -18.59 17.61
N LEU A 109 -7.48 -18.95 16.34
CA LEU A 109 -8.21 -20.03 15.67
C LEU A 109 -8.00 -21.40 16.34
N LYS A 110 -6.91 -21.63 17.09
CA LYS A 110 -6.70 -22.87 17.86
C LYS A 110 -7.52 -22.92 19.15
N GLY A 111 -7.88 -21.76 19.72
CA GLY A 111 -8.51 -21.66 21.03
C GLY A 111 -10.04 -21.81 21.00
N VAL A 112 -10.74 -20.74 20.64
CA VAL A 112 -12.19 -20.58 20.90
C VAL A 112 -13.04 -21.03 19.72
N THR A 113 -14.10 -21.81 19.96
CA THR A 113 -15.01 -22.30 18.91
C THR A 113 -15.75 -21.17 18.18
N GLU A 114 -16.20 -20.13 18.89
CA GLU A 114 -16.86 -18.96 18.29
C GLU A 114 -15.95 -18.18 17.34
N GLU A 115 -14.64 -18.13 17.62
CA GLU A 115 -13.68 -17.42 16.78
C GLU A 115 -13.47 -18.11 15.41
N LYS A 116 -13.81 -19.40 15.30
CA LYS A 116 -13.77 -20.18 14.04
C LYS A 116 -14.97 -19.91 13.13
N GLN A 117 -16.03 -19.25 13.63
CA GLN A 117 -17.20 -18.96 12.81
C GLN A 117 -16.81 -18.09 11.61
N VAL A 118 -17.27 -18.50 10.42
CA VAL A 118 -17.07 -17.75 9.17
C VAL A 118 -18.11 -16.63 9.11
N LEU A 119 -17.64 -15.40 8.95
CA LEU A 119 -18.45 -14.20 8.75
C LEU A 119 -18.70 -13.92 7.27
N CYS A 120 -17.72 -14.18 6.41
CA CYS A 120 -17.86 -14.02 4.96
C CYS A 120 -17.51 -15.33 4.26
N GLU A 121 -18.51 -15.97 3.66
CA GLU A 121 -18.37 -17.24 2.95
C GLU A 121 -17.55 -17.10 1.66
N CYS A 122 -17.73 -16.00 0.93
CA CYS A 122 -17.02 -15.75 -0.35
C CYS A 122 -15.50 -15.63 -0.17
N GLU A 123 -15.07 -15.02 0.94
CA GLU A 123 -13.65 -14.75 1.23
C GLU A 123 -13.09 -15.68 2.33
N GLY A 124 -13.95 -16.55 2.90
CA GLY A 124 -13.65 -17.42 4.02
C GLY A 124 -13.24 -16.69 5.30
N VAL A 125 -13.63 -15.43 5.51
CA VAL A 125 -13.16 -14.61 6.64
C VAL A 125 -13.84 -15.05 7.93
N THR A 126 -13.05 -15.30 8.98
CA THR A 126 -13.53 -15.72 10.31
C THR A 126 -13.73 -14.57 11.28
N VAL A 127 -14.46 -14.81 12.38
CA VAL A 127 -14.58 -13.88 13.51
C VAL A 127 -13.21 -13.56 14.12
N ALA A 128 -12.31 -14.55 14.21
CA ALA A 128 -10.93 -14.35 14.68
C ALA A 128 -10.19 -13.28 13.86
N GLU A 129 -10.29 -13.37 12.54
CA GLU A 129 -9.66 -12.44 11.60
C GLU A 129 -10.15 -11.01 11.85
N VAL A 130 -11.46 -10.81 11.93
CA VAL A 130 -12.05 -9.47 12.12
C VAL A 130 -11.70 -8.89 13.50
N LYS A 131 -11.83 -9.68 14.57
CA LYS A 131 -11.51 -9.23 15.93
C LYS A 131 -10.05 -8.87 16.11
N GLU A 132 -9.13 -9.58 15.45
CA GLU A 132 -7.71 -9.28 15.52
C GLU A 132 -7.36 -8.04 14.67
N VAL A 133 -7.90 -7.93 13.45
CA VAL A 133 -7.69 -6.75 12.59
C VAL A 133 -8.22 -5.48 13.27
N ALA A 134 -9.38 -5.54 13.93
CA ALA A 134 -9.95 -4.41 14.67
C ALA A 134 -9.07 -3.91 15.83
N ARG A 135 -8.08 -4.68 16.27
CA ARG A 135 -7.13 -4.27 17.33
C ARG A 135 -5.88 -3.59 16.79
N TRP A 136 -5.67 -3.60 15.47
CA TRP A 136 -4.48 -2.99 14.88
C TRP A 136 -4.56 -1.48 14.98
N LYS A 137 -3.43 -0.85 15.32
CA LYS A 137 -3.32 0.61 15.44
C LYS A 137 -3.70 1.35 14.14
N ASP A 138 -3.49 0.70 13.01
CA ASP A 138 -3.73 1.26 11.68
C ASP A 138 -5.19 1.06 11.22
N THR A 139 -5.96 0.27 11.96
CA THR A 139 -7.37 -0.01 11.66
C THR A 139 -8.23 0.93 12.48
N HIS A 140 -8.99 1.76 11.77
CA HIS A 140 -9.95 2.67 12.37
C HIS A 140 -11.32 2.00 12.35
N ASN A 141 -11.96 1.98 13.52
CA ASN A 141 -13.27 1.43 13.78
C ASN A 141 -14.32 2.54 13.94
#